data_AF-A0A924ZPM6-F1
#
_entry.id   AF-A0A924ZPM6-F1
#
_cell.length_a   1.000
_cell.length_b   1.000
_cell.length_c   1.000
_cell.angle_alpha   90.00
_cell.angle_beta   90.00
_cell.angle_gamma   90.00
#
_symmetry.space_group_name_H-M   'P 1'
#
loop_
_entity.id
_entity.type
_entity.pdbx_description
1 polymer ?
#
loop_
_entity_poly.entity_id
_entity_poly.type
_entity_poly.pdbx_seq_one_letter_code
_entity_poly.pdbx_strand_id
1 'polypeptide(L)'
;MENEKTIAVLNTLITINNDRIEGYETAAKETEEQDLKTMFAQFSSTSKTCKQHLINEVNKLGGTAAEGTLTIGKFFRVWMDVKAALTGKDRKAILNSCEYGEDQAK
;
A
#
# COMPACT_ATOMS: atom_id res chain seq x y z
N MET A 1 -16.50 3.68 26.43
CA MET A 1 -16.47 2.25 26.08
C MET A 1 -16.71 1.95 24.60
N GLU A 2 -17.83 2.34 23.98
CA GLU A 2 -18.06 2.04 22.54
C GLU A 2 -17.12 2.84 21.63
N ASN A 3 -17.03 4.16 21.82
CA ASN A 3 -16.11 5.01 21.07
C ASN A 3 -14.64 4.60 21.23
N GLU A 4 -14.22 4.15 22.42
CA GLU A 4 -12.84 3.70 22.67
C GLU A 4 -12.47 2.47 21.82
N LYS A 5 -13.40 1.51 21.68
CA LYS A 5 -13.19 0.34 20.81
C LYS A 5 -13.13 0.76 19.34
N THR A 6 -14.03 1.66 18.92
CA THR A 6 -14.01 2.20 17.55
C THR A 6 -12.72 2.94 17.25
N ILE A 7 -12.28 3.82 18.16
CA ILE A 7 -11.00 4.54 18.07
C ILE A 7 -9.83 3.57 17.96
N ALA A 8 -9.79 2.49 18.75
CA ALA A 8 -8.73 1.49 18.68
C ALA A 8 -8.66 0.78 17.32
N VAL A 9 -9.81 0.44 16.74
CA VAL A 9 -9.90 -0.16 15.39
C VAL A 9 -9.45 0.84 14.32
N LEU A 10 -9.93 2.09 14.38
CA LEU A 10 -9.53 3.13 13.44
C LEU A 10 -8.03 3.40 13.50
N ASN A 11 -7.44 3.43 14.70
CA ASN A 11 -6.01 3.58 14.88
C ASN A 11 -5.20 2.40 14.31
N THR A 12 -5.73 1.17 14.37
CA THR A 12 -5.13 0.03 13.69
C THR A 12 -5.18 0.19 12.16
N LEU A 13 -6.26 0.75 11.61
CA LEU A 13 -6.34 1.04 10.17
C LEU A 13 -5.39 2.17 9.75
N ILE A 14 -5.19 3.18 10.60
CA ILE A 14 -4.23 4.26 10.36
C ILE A 14 -2.81 3.69 10.24
N THR A 15 -2.40 2.83 11.17
CA THR A 15 -1.07 2.23 11.16
C THR A 15 -0.87 1.29 9.97
N ILE A 16 -1.90 0.53 9.55
CA ILE A 16 -1.87 -0.24 8.30
C ILE A 16 -1.64 0.67 7.08
N ASN A 17 -2.29 1.84 7.03
CA ASN A 17 -2.07 2.78 5.93
C ASN A 17 -0.68 3.43 5.98
N ASN A 18 -0.10 3.63 7.16
CA ASN A 18 1.30 4.06 7.28
C ASN A 18 2.26 3.00 6.70
N ASP A 19 2.08 1.72 7.06
CA ASP A 19 2.88 0.61 6.52
C ASP A 19 2.80 0.55 4.98
N ARG A 20 1.59 0.74 4.42
CA ARG A 20 1.37 0.78 2.97
C ARG A 20 2.08 1.94 2.30
N ILE A 21 2.00 3.14 2.87
CA ILE A 21 2.64 4.34 2.31
C ILE A 21 4.15 4.13 2.21
N GLU A 22 4.79 3.72 3.31
CA GLU A 22 6.23 3.47 3.35
C GLU A 22 6.63 2.36 2.37
N GLY A 23 5.85 1.28 2.34
CA GLY A 23 6.09 0.15 1.46
C GLY A 23 5.99 0.50 -0.03
N TYR A 24 4.95 1.22 -0.45
CA TYR A 24 4.79 1.64 -1.84
C TYR A 24 5.82 2.70 -2.25
N GLU A 25 6.16 3.63 -1.36
CA GLU A 25 7.22 4.61 -1.65
C GLU A 25 8.59 3.93 -1.79
N THR A 26 8.86 2.90 -1.00
CA THR A 26 10.09 2.09 -1.13
C THR A 26 10.07 1.29 -2.43
N ALA A 27 8.96 0.62 -2.74
CA ALA A 27 8.80 -0.16 -3.96
C ALA A 27 8.96 0.70 -5.23
N ALA A 28 8.40 1.91 -5.23
CA ALA A 28 8.55 2.86 -6.32
C ALA A 28 10.00 3.34 -6.51
N LYS A 29 10.77 3.44 -5.42
CA LYS A 29 12.19 3.81 -5.47
C LYS A 29 13.08 2.67 -5.95
N GLU A 30 12.73 1.43 -5.62
CA GLU A 30 13.57 0.25 -5.90
C GLU A 30 13.29 -0.44 -7.23
N THR A 31 12.13 -0.21 -7.84
CA THR A 31 11.81 -0.77 -9.15
C THR A 31 12.40 0.10 -10.25
N GLU A 32 12.89 -0.51 -11.34
CA GLU A 32 13.31 0.24 -12.53
C GLU A 32 12.15 0.46 -13.52
N GLU A 33 11.03 -0.22 -13.31
CA GLU A 33 9.95 -0.31 -14.29
C GLU A 33 8.97 0.83 -14.15
N GLN A 34 8.82 1.62 -15.21
CA GLN A 34 8.08 2.87 -15.17
C GLN A 34 6.58 2.68 -14.88
N ASP A 35 6.00 1.58 -15.37
CA ASP A 35 4.63 1.15 -15.08
C ASP A 35 4.45 0.83 -13.60
N LEU A 36 5.38 0.06 -13.01
CA LEU A 36 5.35 -0.27 -11.58
C LEU A 36 5.58 0.98 -10.70
N LYS A 37 6.50 1.89 -11.08
CA LYS A 37 6.67 3.18 -10.40
C LYS A 37 5.36 3.95 -10.33
N THR A 38 4.66 4.03 -11.46
CA THR A 38 3.38 4.73 -11.57
C THR A 38 2.30 4.07 -10.70
N MET A 39 2.19 2.75 -10.75
CA MET A 39 1.24 1.98 -9.95
C MET A 39 1.47 2.17 -8.44
N PHE A 40 2.71 2.05 -7.96
CA PHE A 40 3.02 2.25 -6.54
C PHE A 40 2.79 3.69 -6.08
N ALA A 41 3.08 4.69 -6.93
CA ALA A 41 2.77 6.09 -6.63
C ALA A 41 1.25 6.30 -6.43
N GLN A 42 0.42 5.69 -7.29
CA GLN A 42 -1.04 5.73 -7.16
C GLN A 42 -1.50 5.06 -5.87
N PHE A 43 -0.98 3.87 -5.54
CA PHE A 43 -1.34 3.17 -4.30
C PHE A 43 -0.91 3.92 -3.03
N SER A 44 0.26 4.57 -3.04
CA SER A 44 0.69 5.45 -1.97
C SER A 44 -0.28 6.63 -1.81
N SER A 45 -0.69 7.27 -2.91
CA SER A 45 -1.66 8.37 -2.90
C SER A 45 -3.00 7.95 -2.30
N THR A 46 -3.55 6.81 -2.74
CA THR A 46 -4.79 6.26 -2.19
C THR A 46 -4.68 5.98 -0.69
N SER A 47 -3.56 5.40 -0.25
CA SER A 47 -3.33 5.10 1.17
C SER A 47 -3.24 6.37 2.03
N LYS A 48 -2.65 7.46 1.49
CA LYS A 48 -2.62 8.78 2.14
C LYS A 48 -4.04 9.35 2.31
N THR A 49 -4.86 9.27 1.27
CA THR A 49 -6.27 9.72 1.34
C THR A 49 -7.05 8.91 2.37
N CYS A 50 -6.97 7.58 2.34
CA CYS A 50 -7.62 6.73 3.34
C CYS A 50 -7.18 7.07 4.77
N LYS A 51 -5.87 7.24 4.99
CA LYS A 51 -5.33 7.66 6.29
C LYS A 51 -5.97 8.97 6.76
N GLN A 52 -6.05 9.97 5.90
CA GLN A 52 -6.63 11.27 6.26
C GLN A 52 -8.09 11.16 6.69
N HIS A 53 -8.90 10.35 6.00
CA HIS A 53 -10.29 10.11 6.40
C HIS A 53 -10.38 9.42 7.77
N LEU A 54 -9.53 8.45 8.04
CA LEU A 54 -9.49 7.74 9.32
C LEU A 54 -9.07 8.68 10.47
N ILE A 55 -8.04 9.51 10.27
CA ILE A 55 -7.60 10.52 11.24
C ILE A 55 -8.76 11.48 11.57
N ASN A 56 -9.45 11.97 10.55
CA ASN A 56 -10.59 12.85 10.75
C ASN A 56 -11.69 12.19 11.59
N GLU A 57 -11.95 10.90 11.38
CA GLU A 57 -12.96 10.17 12.15
C GLU A 57 -12.53 9.92 13.60
N VAL A 58 -11.26 9.57 13.84
CA VAL A 58 -10.71 9.46 15.20
C VAL A 58 -10.86 10.77 15.97
N ASN A 59 -10.56 11.90 15.33
CA ASN A 59 -10.69 13.23 15.94
C ASN A 59 -12.15 13.57 16.27
N LYS A 60 -13.11 13.23 15.39
CA LYS A 60 -14.55 13.43 15.67
C LYS A 60 -15.03 12.63 16.87
N LEU A 61 -14.48 11.43 17.08
CA LEU A 61 -14.80 10.58 18.21
C LEU A 61 -14.09 11.01 19.51
N GLY A 62 -13.26 12.05 19.47
CA GLY A 62 -12.50 12.56 20.61
C GLY A 62 -11.24 11.76 20.93
N GLY A 63 -10.77 10.94 20.00
CA GLY A 63 -9.53 10.16 20.14
C GLY A 63 -8.30 10.87 19.57
N THR A 64 -7.13 10.30 19.84
CA THR A 64 -5.86 10.70 19.22
C THR A 64 -5.49 9.70 18.13
N ALA A 65 -5.18 10.21 16.94
CA ALA A 65 -4.74 9.40 15.82
C ALA A 65 -3.39 8.73 16.10
N ALA A 66 -3.27 7.47 15.73
CA ALA A 66 -2.01 6.73 15.86
C ALA A 66 -0.95 7.26 14.89
N GLU A 67 0.27 7.37 15.40
CA GLU A 67 1.45 7.66 14.61
C GLU A 67 2.24 6.38 14.37
N GLY A 68 3.03 6.35 13.30
CA GLY A 68 3.93 5.23 13.01
C GLY A 68 3.27 3.97 12.42
N THR A 69 4.04 2.89 12.40
CA THR A 69 3.82 1.66 11.63
C THR A 69 3.66 0.43 12.54
N LEU A 70 2.92 -0.61 12.14
CA LEU A 70 2.72 -1.80 12.99
C LEU A 70 3.93 -2.71 13.03
N THR A 71 4.76 -2.75 11.98
CA THR A 71 6.13 -3.28 11.97
C THR A 71 6.66 -3.18 10.54
N ILE A 72 7.51 -2.18 10.29
CA ILE A 72 8.17 -1.88 8.99
C ILE A 72 8.72 -3.16 8.31
N GLY A 73 9.23 -4.11 9.10
CA GLY A 73 9.87 -5.33 8.59
C GLY A 73 8.95 -6.35 7.90
N LYS A 74 7.63 -6.36 8.18
CA LYS A 74 6.71 -7.31 7.51
C LYS A 74 6.39 -6.87 6.09
N PHE A 75 6.13 -5.57 5.90
CA PHE A 75 5.80 -5.05 4.57
C PHE A 75 7.01 -5.10 3.64
N PHE A 76 8.20 -4.73 4.14
CA PHE A 76 9.44 -4.82 3.37
C PHE A 76 9.72 -6.24 2.88
N ARG A 77 9.47 -7.25 3.73
CA ARG A 77 9.63 -8.66 3.36
C ARG A 77 8.64 -9.08 2.26
N VAL A 78 7.37 -8.70 2.38
CA VAL A 78 6.36 -8.96 1.36
C VAL A 78 6.72 -8.28 0.03
N TRP A 79 7.22 -7.04 0.04
CA TRP A 79 7.71 -6.39 -1.18
C TRP A 79 8.89 -7.14 -1.80
N MET A 80 9.87 -7.56 -1.00
CA MET A 80 11.01 -8.34 -1.49
C MET A 80 10.58 -9.68 -2.08
N ASP A 81 9.55 -10.34 -1.52
CA ASP A 81 8.98 -11.57 -2.07
C ASP A 81 8.29 -11.31 -3.41
N VAL A 82 7.55 -10.20 -3.55
CA VAL A 82 6.95 -9.76 -4.83
C VAL A 82 8.02 -9.44 -5.86
N LYS A 83 9.06 -8.69 -5.47
CA LYS A 83 10.21 -8.37 -6.32
C LYS A 83 10.90 -9.64 -6.79
N ALA A 84 11.16 -10.61 -5.89
CA ALA A 84 11.75 -11.90 -6.22
C ALA A 84 10.87 -12.74 -7.16
N ALA A 85 9.55 -12.67 -7.02
CA ALA A 85 8.63 -13.33 -7.94
C ALA A 85 8.63 -12.68 -9.34
N LEU A 86 8.71 -11.34 -9.40
CA LEU A 86 8.78 -10.58 -10.65
C LEU A 86 10.14 -10.69 -11.36
N THR A 87 11.24 -10.84 -10.61
CA THR A 87 12.58 -11.03 -11.17
C THR A 87 12.87 -12.51 -11.48
N GLY A 88 12.22 -13.44 -10.78
CA GLY A 88 12.40 -14.89 -10.94
C GLY A 88 11.52 -15.54 -12.01
N LYS A 89 10.36 -14.96 -12.34
CA LYS A 89 9.55 -15.36 -13.51
C LYS A 89 9.72 -14.32 -14.60
N ASP A 90 10.17 -14.80 -15.76
CA ASP A 90 10.47 -14.03 -16.97
C ASP A 90 9.49 -12.87 -17.13
N ARG A 91 9.95 -11.65 -16.83
CA ARG A 91 9.14 -10.42 -16.89
C ARG A 91 8.48 -10.22 -18.26
N LYS A 92 9.09 -10.80 -19.29
CA LYS A 92 8.55 -10.91 -20.65
C LYS A 92 7.22 -11.67 -20.69
N ALA A 93 7.04 -12.72 -19.87
CA ALA A 93 5.80 -13.49 -19.78
C ALA A 93 4.64 -12.69 -19.13
N ILE A 94 4.95 -11.78 -18.20
CA ILE A 94 3.95 -10.90 -17.56
C ILE A 94 3.56 -9.76 -18.51
N LEU A 95 4.54 -9.11 -19.15
CA LEU A 95 4.29 -8.09 -20.17
C LEU A 95 3.51 -8.66 -21.37
N ASN A 96 3.87 -9.86 -21.84
CA ASN A 96 3.11 -10.57 -22.88
C ASN A 96 1.67 -10.91 -22.43
N SER A 97 1.43 -11.15 -21.14
CA SER A 97 0.07 -11.40 -20.62
C SER A 97 -0.76 -10.11 -20.57
N CYS A 98 -0.14 -8.96 -20.32
CA CYS A 98 -0.81 -7.66 -20.39
C CYS A 98 -1.15 -7.28 -21.84
N GLU A 99 -0.22 -7.48 -22.79
CA GLU A 99 -0.45 -7.25 -24.22
C GLU A 99 -1.54 -8.19 -24.79
N TYR A 100 -1.55 -9.46 -24.37
CA TYR A 100 -2.62 -10.41 -24.70
C TYR A 100 -3.99 -10.00 -24.12
N GLY A 101 -4.00 -9.41 -22.91
CA GLY A 101 -5.21 -8.91 -22.27
C GLY A 101 -5.84 -7.71 -23.01
N GLU A 102 -5.01 -6.82 -23.57
CA GLU A 102 -5.47 -5.70 -24.41
C GLU A 102 -5.98 -6.16 -25.79
N ASP A 103 -5.36 -7.17 -26.41
CA ASP A 103 -5.80 -7.66 -27.72
C ASP A 103 -7.10 -8.47 -27.67
N GLN A 104 -7.41 -9.09 -26.52
CA GLN A 104 -8.67 -9.80 -26.25
C GLN A 104 -9.81 -8.87 -25.83
N ALA A 105 -9.53 -7.59 -25.55
CA ALA A 105 -10.53 -6.57 -25.23
C ALA A 105 -11.07 -5.83 -26.49
N LYS A 106 -10.84 -6.38 -27.69
CA LYS A 106 -11.47 -5.94 -28.94
C LYS A 106 -12.88 -6.48 -29.12
#